data_AF-A0A6A0I1P6-F1
#
_entry.id   AF-A0A6A0I1P6-F1
#
_cell.length_a   1.000
_cell.length_b   1.000
_cell.length_c   1.000
_cell.angle_alpha   90.00
_cell.angle_beta   90.00
_cell.angle_gamma   90.00
#
_symmetry.space_group_name_H-M   'P 1'
#
loop_
_entity.id
_entity.type
_entity.pdbx_description
1 polymer ?
#
loop_
_entity_poly.entity_id
_entity_poly.type
_entity_poly.pdbx_seq_one_letter_code
_entity_poly.pdbx_strand_id
1 'polypeptide(L)'
;MVDEVPFSPQPGYIKTLQNQDFLHGVKLFVDQRRGNRLIMLCPRLEEWIILAAHEAEINLNDYDLLENAKQLHKAINLQQSSLKRFIDDIKTSSAKLQTLASFLRL
;
A
#
# COMPACT_ATOMS: atom_id res chain seq x y z
N MET A 1 3.68 -7.40 5.78
CA MET A 1 2.78 -6.38 5.24
C MET A 1 1.73 -7.09 4.40
N VAL A 2 0.50 -6.62 4.41
CA VAL A 2 -0.62 -7.20 3.66
C VAL A 2 -1.46 -6.09 3.03
N ASP A 3 -2.25 -6.40 2.02
CA ASP A 3 -3.30 -5.53 1.51
C ASP A 3 -4.66 -5.87 2.16
N GLU A 4 -5.51 -4.86 2.30
CA GLU A 4 -6.88 -5.08 2.76
C GLU A 4 -7.71 -5.71 1.64
N VAL A 5 -8.38 -6.82 1.93
CA VAL A 5 -9.40 -7.40 1.04
C VAL A 5 -10.79 -7.00 1.56
N PRO A 6 -11.49 -6.07 0.89
CA PRO A 6 -12.81 -5.62 1.32
C PRO A 6 -13.80 -6.78 1.41
N PHE A 7 -14.72 -6.69 2.39
CA PHE A 7 -15.81 -7.66 2.60
C PHE A 7 -15.38 -9.11 2.89
N SER A 8 -14.08 -9.38 3.02
CA SER A 8 -13.57 -10.70 3.38
C SER A 8 -13.40 -10.83 4.89
N PRO A 9 -13.70 -12.00 5.49
CA PRO A 9 -13.48 -12.22 6.90
C PRO A 9 -11.98 -12.13 7.21
N GLN A 10 -11.62 -11.17 8.06
CA GLN A 10 -10.24 -10.99 8.50
C GLN A 10 -9.86 -12.09 9.51
N PRO A 11 -8.62 -12.62 9.45
CA PRO A 11 -8.13 -13.60 10.42
C PRO A 11 -8.34 -13.13 11.87
N GLY A 12 -8.76 -14.04 12.75
CA GLY A 12 -9.04 -13.72 14.15
C GLY A 12 -7.87 -13.06 14.88
N TYR A 13 -6.63 -13.40 14.47
CA TYR A 13 -5.42 -12.77 15.00
C TYR A 13 -5.40 -11.24 14.81
N ILE A 14 -5.82 -10.72 13.65
CA ILE A 14 -5.80 -9.26 13.38
C ILE A 14 -6.70 -8.52 14.38
N LYS A 15 -7.81 -9.12 14.80
CA LYS A 15 -8.72 -8.54 15.81
C LYS A 15 -8.08 -8.39 17.19
N THR A 16 -7.03 -9.15 17.47
CA THR A 16 -6.28 -9.07 18.74
C THR A 16 -5.18 -8.01 18.72
N LEU A 17 -4.88 -7.45 17.54
CA LEU A 17 -3.86 -6.43 17.40
C LEU A 17 -4.44 -5.05 17.73
N GLN A 18 -3.63 -4.22 18.39
CA GLN A 18 -4.00 -2.83 18.61
C GLN A 18 -3.73 -2.05 17.32
N ASN A 19 -4.73 -1.32 16.83
CA ASN A 19 -4.51 -0.30 15.80
C ASN A 19 -3.75 0.86 16.46
N GLN A 20 -2.50 1.04 16.05
CA GLN A 20 -1.64 2.09 16.57
C GLN A 20 -1.82 3.37 15.77
N ASP A 21 -1.83 3.28 14.44
CA ASP A 21 -1.96 4.43 13.55
C ASP A 21 -2.74 4.08 12.28
N PHE A 22 -3.47 5.07 11.74
CA PHE A 22 -4.06 5.02 10.41
C PHE A 22 -3.85 6.36 9.72
N LEU A 23 -2.98 6.37 8.72
CA LEU A 23 -2.61 7.60 8.02
C LEU A 23 -2.42 7.31 6.52
N HIS A 24 -2.94 8.20 5.67
CA HIS A 24 -2.85 8.11 4.20
C HIS A 24 -3.18 6.72 3.62
N GLY A 25 -4.15 6.00 4.19
CA GLY A 25 -4.50 4.66 3.70
C GLY A 25 -3.49 3.56 4.08
N VAL A 26 -2.67 3.77 5.10
CA VAL A 26 -1.79 2.75 5.69
C VAL A 26 -2.18 2.57 7.16
N LYS A 27 -2.54 1.34 7.54
CA LYS A 27 -2.85 0.96 8.92
C LYS A 27 -1.62 0.30 9.55
N LEU A 28 -1.22 0.74 10.73
CA LEU A 28 -0.21 0.11 11.55
C LEU A 28 -0.87 -0.57 12.75
N PHE A 29 -0.71 -1.88 12.81
CA PHE A 29 -1.13 -2.69 13.95
C PHE A 29 0.08 -3.20 14.72
N VAL A 30 -0.05 -3.29 16.04
CA VAL A 30 0.98 -3.86 16.92
C VAL A 30 0.40 -4.94 17.81
N ASP A 31 1.09 -6.08 17.84
CA ASP A 31 0.90 -7.13 18.83
C ASP A 31 1.71 -6.73 20.07
N GLN A 32 1.06 -6.14 21.07
CA GLN A 32 1.74 -5.73 22.30
C GLN A 32 2.39 -6.90 23.06
N ARG A 33 1.91 -8.13 22.87
CA ARG A 33 2.43 -9.30 23.59
C ARG A 33 3.70 -9.84 22.95
N ARG A 34 3.78 -9.80 21.62
CA ARG A 34 4.89 -10.38 20.85
C ARG A 34 5.84 -9.35 20.25
N GLY A 35 5.47 -8.06 20.29
CA GLY A 35 6.20 -6.99 19.62
C GLY A 35 6.09 -7.03 18.09
N ASN A 36 5.20 -7.86 17.53
CA ASN A 36 5.02 -7.97 16.08
C ASN A 36 4.29 -6.74 15.55
N ARG A 37 4.64 -6.32 14.34
CA ARG A 37 3.98 -5.20 13.64
C ARG A 37 3.35 -5.70 12.36
N LEU A 38 2.10 -5.33 12.12
CA LEU A 38 1.39 -5.60 10.87
C LEU A 38 1.07 -4.27 10.20
N ILE A 39 1.64 -4.07 9.02
CA ILE A 39 1.30 -2.95 8.13
C ILE A 39 0.28 -3.47 7.12
N MET A 40 -0.84 -2.77 7.00
CA MET A 40 -1.92 -3.07 6.06
C MET A 40 -2.19 -1.88 5.16
N LEU A 41 -2.15 -2.09 3.84
CA LEU A 41 -2.57 -1.08 2.86
C LEU A 41 -4.10 -1.07 2.74
N CYS A 42 -4.69 0.12 2.70
CA CYS A 42 -6.13 0.36 2.63
C CYS A 42 -6.40 1.56 1.69
N PRO A 43 -7.06 1.39 0.53
CA PRO A 43 -7.70 0.17 0.02
C PRO A 43 -6.66 -0.87 -0.46
N ARG A 44 -7.05 -1.85 -1.29
CA ARG A 44 -6.12 -2.83 -1.88
C ARG A 44 -4.95 -2.12 -2.57
N LEU A 45 -3.87 -2.88 -2.77
CA LEU A 45 -2.62 -2.39 -3.35
C LEU A 45 -2.83 -1.61 -4.66
N GLU A 46 -3.66 -2.13 -5.56
CA GLU A 46 -3.86 -1.55 -6.88
C GLU A 46 -4.56 -0.18 -6.81
N GLU A 47 -5.67 -0.10 -6.08
CA GLU A 47 -6.32 1.19 -5.83
C GLU A 47 -5.39 2.15 -5.07
N TRP A 48 -4.59 1.65 -4.13
CA TRP A 48 -3.65 2.46 -3.38
C TRP A 48 -2.57 3.06 -4.29
N ILE A 49 -2.05 2.31 -5.26
CA ILE A 49 -1.09 2.78 -6.26
C ILE A 49 -1.70 3.86 -7.16
N ILE A 50 -2.92 3.64 -7.65
CA ILE A 50 -3.62 4.62 -8.49
C ILE A 50 -3.83 5.93 -7.72
N LEU A 51 -4.24 5.86 -6.46
CA LEU A 51 -4.40 7.03 -5.61
C LEU A 51 -3.06 7.72 -5.32
N ALA A 52 -1.97 6.97 -5.14
CA ALA A 52 -0.63 7.55 -4.95
C ALA A 52 -0.14 8.28 -6.21
N ALA A 53 -0.44 7.76 -7.41
CA ALA A 53 -0.13 8.42 -8.67
C ALA A 53 -0.91 9.73 -8.83
N HIS A 54 -2.21 9.73 -8.50
CA HIS A 54 -3.02 10.94 -8.49
C HIS A 54 -2.52 12.01 -7.51
N GLU A 55 -2.13 11.61 -6.29
CA GLU A 55 -1.54 12.55 -5.32
C GLU A 55 -0.21 13.15 -5.78
N ALA A 56 0.58 12.38 -6.53
CA ALA A 56 1.86 12.82 -7.06
C ALA A 56 1.74 13.51 -8.45
N GLU A 57 0.53 13.70 -8.96
CA GLU A 57 0.23 14.27 -10.29
C GLU A 57 0.98 13.56 -11.44
N ILE A 58 1.17 12.24 -11.32
CA ILE A 58 1.89 11.41 -12.29
C ILE A 58 0.94 10.46 -13.01
N ASN A 59 1.16 10.30 -14.32
CA ASN A 59 0.41 9.35 -15.15
C ASN A 59 1.05 7.96 -15.06
N LEU A 60 0.26 6.93 -14.70
CA LEU A 60 0.76 5.55 -14.58
C LEU A 60 1.21 4.96 -15.93
N ASN A 61 0.63 5.42 -17.03
CA ASN A 61 0.97 4.94 -18.37
C ASN A 61 2.41 5.30 -18.76
N ASP A 62 2.99 6.35 -18.17
CA ASP A 62 4.41 6.71 -18.38
C ASP A 62 5.38 5.65 -17.85
N TYR A 63 4.87 4.73 -17.03
CA TYR A 63 5.59 3.61 -16.42
C TYR A 63 5.10 2.26 -16.95
N ASP A 64 4.30 2.22 -18.02
CA ASP A 64 3.62 1.02 -18.52
C ASP A 64 2.64 0.39 -17.51
N LEU A 65 2.19 1.14 -16.51
CA LEU A 65 1.22 0.68 -15.51
C LEU A 65 -0.20 1.11 -15.90
N LEU A 66 -1.18 0.24 -15.63
CA LEU A 66 -2.57 0.46 -15.99
C LEU A 66 -3.32 1.24 -14.89
N GLU A 67 -4.08 2.26 -15.28
CA GLU A 67 -4.89 3.10 -14.36
C GLU A 67 -6.19 2.44 -13.86
N ASN A 68 -6.44 1.19 -14.27
CA ASN A 68 -7.59 0.43 -13.81
C ASN A 68 -7.16 -0.64 -12.80
N ALA A 69 -7.66 -0.56 -11.57
CA ALA A 69 -7.27 -1.48 -10.49
C ALA A 69 -7.43 -2.97 -10.84
N LYS A 70 -8.50 -3.35 -11.57
CA LYS A 70 -8.75 -4.74 -11.97
C LYS A 70 -7.76 -5.22 -13.03
N GLN A 71 -7.33 -4.33 -13.93
CA GLN A 71 -6.32 -4.66 -14.93
C GLN A 71 -4.92 -4.67 -14.30
N LEU A 72 -4.63 -3.69 -13.44
CA LEU A 72 -3.39 -3.59 -12.68
C LEU A 72 -3.17 -4.85 -11.85
N HIS A 73 -4.20 -5.38 -11.19
CA HIS A 73 -4.11 -6.64 -10.41
C HIS A 73 -3.56 -7.81 -11.23
N LYS A 74 -3.87 -7.87 -12.53
CA LYS A 74 -3.39 -8.93 -13.43
C LYS A 74 -1.95 -8.71 -13.88
N ALA A 75 -1.53 -7.45 -13.99
CA ALA A 75 -0.25 -7.07 -14.59
C ALA A 75 0.84 -6.78 -13.56
N ILE A 76 0.48 -6.38 -12.34
CA ILE A 76 1.41 -5.84 -11.33
C ILE A 76 2.51 -6.82 -10.95
N ASN A 77 2.19 -8.11 -10.87
CA ASN A 77 3.17 -9.16 -10.57
C ASN A 77 4.18 -9.37 -11.72
N LEU A 78 3.81 -9.04 -12.96
CA LEU A 78 4.65 -9.16 -14.15
C LEU A 78 5.47 -7.88 -14.40
N GLN A 79 4.95 -6.72 -13.98
CA GLN A 79 5.53 -5.39 -14.23
C GLN A 79 6.32 -4.85 -13.02
N GLN A 80 7.07 -5.71 -12.33
CA GLN A 80 7.79 -5.33 -11.10
C GLN A 80 8.81 -4.20 -11.32
N SER A 81 9.50 -4.19 -12.47
CA SER A 81 10.47 -3.14 -12.82
C SER A 81 9.80 -1.78 -13.00
N SER A 82 8.68 -1.74 -13.71
CA SER A 82 7.83 -0.56 -13.90
C SER A 82 7.32 -0.01 -12.58
N LEU A 83 6.78 -0.90 -11.74
CA LEU A 83 6.32 -0.54 -10.40
C LEU A 83 7.46 0.04 -9.56
N LYS A 84 8.64 -0.59 -9.56
CA LYS A 84 9.78 -0.11 -8.81
C LYS A 84 10.18 1.30 -9.25
N ARG A 85 10.27 1.54 -10.56
CA ARG A 85 10.60 2.87 -11.11
C ARG A 85 9.57 3.92 -10.70
N PHE A 86 8.28 3.59 -10.82
CA PHE A 86 7.20 4.46 -10.36
C PHE A 86 7.35 4.82 -8.87
N ILE A 87 7.53 3.81 -8.01
CA ILE A 87 7.70 4.03 -6.56
C ILE A 87 8.92 4.89 -6.28
N ASP A 88 10.05 4.66 -6.96
CA ASP A 88 11.26 5.45 -6.77
C ASP A 88 11.07 6.93 -7.14
N ASP A 89 10.28 7.22 -8.17
CA ASP A 89 10.00 8.58 -8.63
C ASP A 89 9.00 9.31 -7.73
N ILE A 90 8.04 8.60 -7.11
CA ILE A 90 7.01 9.22 -6.24
C ILE A 90 7.27 9.11 -4.74
N LYS A 91 8.32 8.43 -4.29
CA LYS A 91 8.59 8.19 -2.86
C LYS A 91 8.70 9.46 -2.02
N THR A 92 9.18 10.56 -2.61
CA THR A 92 9.36 11.84 -1.91
C THR A 92 8.19 12.81 -2.10
N SER A 93 7.33 12.59 -3.10
CA SER A 93 6.19 13.47 -3.40
C SER A 93 4.85 12.93 -2.90
N SER A 94 4.72 11.61 -2.73
CA SER A 94 3.49 10.97 -2.26
C SER A 94 3.47 10.81 -0.73
N ALA A 95 2.53 11.47 -0.05
CA ALA A 95 2.33 11.35 1.39
C ALA A 95 2.02 9.90 1.82
N LYS A 96 1.33 9.15 0.95
CA LYS A 96 1.11 7.71 1.11
C LYS A 96 2.41 6.92 1.23
N LEU A 97 3.35 7.12 0.30
CA LEU A 97 4.64 6.41 0.33
C LEU A 97 5.53 6.86 1.48
N GLN A 98 5.53 8.15 1.80
CA GLN A 98 6.25 8.65 2.97
C GLN A 98 5.74 8.00 4.27
N THR A 99 4.43 7.84 4.41
CA THR A 99 3.81 7.16 5.56
C THR A 99 4.17 5.68 5.59
N LEU A 100 4.13 5.02 4.43
CA LEU A 100 4.54 3.62 4.33
C LEU A 100 6.01 3.43 4.72
N ALA A 101 6.90 4.30 4.23
CA ALA A 101 8.32 4.28 4.55
C ALA A 101 8.57 4.49 6.05
N SER A 102 7.88 5.46 6.68
CA SER A 102 8.02 5.73 8.11
C SER A 102 7.58 4.54 8.97
N PHE A 103 6.52 3.82 8.59
CA PHE A 103 6.09 2.62 9.29
C PHE A 103 7.03 1.43 9.10
N LEU A 104 7.65 1.33 7.91
CA LEU A 104 8.69 0.35 7.63
C LEU A 104 10.02 0.65 8.33
N ARG A 105 10.19 1.87 8.86
CA ARG A 105 11.46 2.39 9.39
C ARG A 105 12.58 2.37 8.34
N LEU A 106 12.21 2.68 7.08
CA LEU A 106 13.13 2.88 5.97
C LEU A 106 13.62 4.33 5.93
#